data_AF-A0A179GZN8-F1
#
_entry.id   AF-A0A179GZN8-F1
#
_cell.length_a   1.000
_cell.length_b   1.000
_cell.length_c   1.000
_cell.angle_alpha   90.00
_cell.angle_beta   90.00
_cell.angle_gamma   90.00
#
_symmetry.space_group_name_H-M   'P 1'
#
loop_
_entity.id
_entity.type
_entity.pdbx_description
1 polymer ?
#
loop_
_entity_poly.entity_id
_entity_poly.type
_entity_poly.pdbx_seq_one_letter_code
_entity_poly.pdbx_strand_id
1 'polypeptide(L)'
;MAGANGTQDGDKMAPTETTVSPSSAPSTPLHNPAVNPAHLPVQSQLDLLRRILSTNPTLLCVLHLTAQLRLPNWYLAGGAISQTIWNYMSGHAPEMGIRDYDLVYYDATDLSWEAEDAVIQRARRLFQDAGGLAAAADVEIRNQARVHLWYGDKFGVECAPHGSVEAAIDSWISTSAMVGVRPRLRDDDVAGEDGGDGIMDVEWDVYAPRGLSDFFNMVVRPNPVLGRREQYMKKVVRWQQHWDKLVIEPWPHA
;
A
#
# COMPACT_ATOMS: atom_id res chain seq x y z
N MET A 1 60.94 -12.13 63.70
CA MET A 1 60.39 -11.79 65.04
C MET A 1 59.39 -10.68 64.86
N ALA A 2 58.22 -10.82 65.51
CA ALA A 2 57.20 -9.84 65.95
C ALA A 2 57.03 -8.53 65.14
N GLY A 3 55.82 -8.04 64.84
CA GLY A 3 54.49 -8.35 65.34
C GLY A 3 53.47 -7.33 64.82
N ALA A 4 52.21 -7.63 65.07
CA ALA A 4 50.97 -7.00 64.58
C ALA A 4 50.80 -5.49 64.83
N ASN A 5 50.00 -4.81 63.99
CA ASN A 5 48.63 -4.38 64.32
C ASN A 5 48.00 -3.48 63.23
N GLY A 6 46.68 -3.61 63.05
CA GLY A 6 45.83 -2.45 62.73
C GLY A 6 44.91 -2.58 61.51
N THR A 7 43.76 -3.20 61.72
CA THR A 7 42.49 -3.10 60.98
C THR A 7 42.04 -1.66 60.73
N GLN A 8 41.47 -1.38 59.54
CA GLN A 8 40.14 -0.77 59.44
C GLN A 8 39.53 -0.92 58.04
N ASP A 9 38.27 -1.37 58.06
CA ASP A 9 37.35 -1.57 56.96
C ASP A 9 37.09 -0.31 56.12
N GLY A 10 37.01 -0.52 54.81
CA GLY A 10 36.56 0.46 53.83
C GLY A 10 35.84 -0.29 52.72
N ASP A 11 34.51 -0.29 52.82
CA ASP A 11 33.52 -1.00 52.01
C ASP A 11 33.77 -0.88 50.49
N LYS A 12 33.94 -2.02 49.83
CA LYS A 12 34.03 -2.12 48.36
C LYS A 12 32.62 -2.18 47.79
N MET A 13 32.06 -1.03 47.45
CA MET A 13 30.83 -0.95 46.67
C MET A 13 31.11 -1.36 45.22
N ALA A 14 30.63 -2.55 44.84
CA ALA A 14 30.62 -3.03 43.47
C ALA A 14 29.65 -2.19 42.61
N PRO A 15 29.93 -1.94 41.32
CA PRO A 15 28.99 -1.26 40.44
C PRO A 15 27.80 -2.17 40.14
N THR A 16 26.60 -1.66 40.41
CA THR A 16 25.31 -2.28 40.12
C THR A 16 25.09 -2.34 38.60
N GLU A 17 25.11 -3.55 38.05
CA GLU A 17 24.62 -3.83 36.70
C GLU A 17 23.13 -3.49 36.63
N THR A 18 22.82 -2.39 35.93
CA THR A 18 21.43 -2.03 35.62
C THR A 18 21.00 -2.86 34.41
N THR A 19 20.38 -4.00 34.69
CA THR A 19 19.71 -4.82 33.67
C THR A 19 18.47 -4.08 33.19
N VAL A 20 18.57 -3.41 32.04
CA VAL A 20 17.42 -2.84 31.35
C VAL A 20 16.62 -3.99 30.76
N SER A 21 15.51 -4.33 31.43
CA SER A 21 14.50 -5.22 30.88
C SER A 21 13.85 -4.56 29.66
N PRO A 22 13.64 -5.28 28.54
CA PRO A 22 12.97 -4.71 27.38
C PRO A 22 11.52 -4.39 27.76
N SER A 23 11.19 -3.11 27.73
CA SER A 23 9.83 -2.60 27.85
C SER A 23 8.95 -3.29 26.82
N SER A 24 8.05 -4.15 27.29
CA SER A 24 7.04 -4.79 26.47
C SER A 24 6.05 -3.71 26.07
N ALA A 25 6.10 -3.26 24.81
CA ALA A 25 5.10 -2.35 24.28
C ALA A 25 3.71 -2.98 24.45
N PRO A 26 2.68 -2.20 24.87
CA PRO A 26 1.34 -2.73 24.99
C PRO A 26 0.77 -2.99 23.59
N SER A 27 0.77 -4.26 23.19
CA SER A 27 -0.01 -4.76 22.06
C SER A 27 -1.49 -4.61 22.42
N THR A 28 -2.04 -3.44 22.11
CA THR A 28 -3.47 -3.18 22.25
C THR A 28 -4.19 -3.96 21.14
N PRO A 29 -5.09 -4.90 21.44
CA PRO A 29 -5.88 -5.54 20.40
C PRO A 29 -6.78 -4.47 19.77
N LEU A 30 -6.45 -4.06 18.54
CA LEU A 30 -7.11 -2.97 17.79
C LEU A 30 -8.54 -3.29 17.32
N HIS A 31 -9.11 -4.43 17.72
CA HIS A 31 -10.42 -4.84 17.27
C HIS A 31 -11.31 -5.06 18.48
N ASN A 32 -12.25 -4.14 18.72
CA ASN A 32 -13.48 -4.52 19.38
C ASN A 32 -14.29 -5.32 18.34
N PRO A 33 -14.43 -6.65 18.48
CA PRO A 33 -15.13 -7.48 17.49
C PRO A 33 -16.62 -7.11 17.32
N ALA A 34 -17.14 -6.18 18.13
CA ALA A 34 -18.51 -5.72 18.05
C ALA A 34 -18.81 -4.75 16.88
N VAL A 35 -17.81 -4.14 16.23
CA VAL A 35 -18.05 -3.11 15.18
C VAL A 35 -17.45 -3.53 13.84
N ASN A 36 -18.32 -3.79 12.85
CA ASN A 36 -17.89 -4.04 11.47
C ASN A 36 -17.29 -2.75 10.86
N PRO A 37 -16.00 -2.74 10.45
CA PRO A 37 -15.38 -1.60 9.80
C PRO A 37 -16.13 -1.06 8.58
N ALA A 38 -16.82 -1.94 7.83
CA ALA A 38 -17.62 -1.58 6.66
C ALA A 38 -18.82 -0.68 6.97
N HIS A 39 -19.23 -0.59 8.24
CA HIS A 39 -20.39 0.19 8.72
C HIS A 39 -19.98 1.44 9.51
N LEU A 40 -18.68 1.72 9.63
CA LEU A 40 -18.22 2.96 10.24
C LEU A 40 -18.65 4.18 9.40
N PRO A 41 -18.80 5.37 10.00
CA PRO A 41 -18.92 6.61 9.25
C PRO A 41 -17.77 6.73 8.24
N VAL A 42 -18.05 7.33 7.07
CA VAL A 42 -17.07 7.40 5.96
C VAL A 42 -15.73 7.97 6.40
N GLN A 43 -15.71 9.04 7.20
CA GLN A 43 -14.47 9.60 7.72
C GLN A 43 -13.68 8.59 8.56
N SER A 44 -14.36 7.85 9.44
CA SER A 44 -13.73 6.81 10.25
C SER A 44 -13.26 5.61 9.43
N GLN A 45 -13.89 5.30 8.30
CA GLN A 45 -13.40 4.32 7.34
C GLN A 45 -12.09 4.79 6.69
N LEU A 46 -12.00 6.06 6.31
CA LEU A 46 -10.77 6.66 5.75
C LEU A 46 -9.63 6.67 6.77
N ASP A 47 -9.93 7.05 8.03
CA ASP A 47 -8.94 7.03 9.11
C ASP A 47 -8.43 5.62 9.38
N LEU A 48 -9.34 4.63 9.38
CA LEU A 48 -8.98 3.23 9.55
C LEU A 48 -8.19 2.70 8.34
N LEU A 49 -8.61 3.04 7.12
CA LEU A 49 -7.87 2.69 5.90
C LEU A 49 -6.43 3.18 5.99
N ARG A 50 -6.22 4.46 6.32
CA ARG A 50 -4.87 5.02 6.49
C ARG A 50 -4.08 4.22 7.53
N ARG A 51 -4.64 4.00 8.73
CA ARG A 51 -3.97 3.20 9.77
C ARG A 51 -3.58 1.80 9.30
N ILE A 52 -4.46 1.13 8.55
CA ILE A 52 -4.19 -0.21 8.01
C ILE A 52 -3.08 -0.17 6.98
N LEU A 53 -3.16 0.74 6.00
CA LEU A 53 -2.14 0.88 4.96
C LEU A 53 -0.79 1.28 5.55
N SER A 54 -0.79 2.04 6.65
CA SER A 54 0.42 2.38 7.40
C SER A 54 1.12 1.20 8.06
N THR A 55 0.46 0.05 8.20
CA THR A 55 1.12 -1.17 8.68
C THR A 55 1.97 -1.85 7.61
N ASN A 56 1.81 -1.50 6.33
CA ASN A 56 2.60 -2.04 5.23
C ASN A 56 3.77 -1.08 4.92
N PRO A 57 5.00 -1.39 5.38
CA PRO A 57 6.12 -0.47 5.23
C PRO A 57 6.57 -0.29 3.78
N THR A 58 6.45 -1.32 2.93
CA THR A 58 6.75 -1.21 1.50
C THR A 58 5.76 -0.28 0.81
N LEU A 59 4.46 -0.41 1.08
CA LEU A 59 3.42 0.47 0.54
C LEU A 59 3.71 1.93 0.89
N LEU A 60 4.04 2.22 2.15
CA LEU A 60 4.38 3.57 2.59
C LEU A 60 5.64 4.10 1.92
N CYS A 61 6.67 3.27 1.79
CA CYS A 61 7.91 3.66 1.12
C CYS A 61 7.64 4.02 -0.36
N VAL A 62 6.87 3.18 -1.07
CA VAL A 62 6.47 3.45 -2.45
C VAL A 62 5.66 4.74 -2.56
N LEU A 63 4.67 4.96 -1.69
CA LEU A 63 3.90 6.22 -1.68
C LEU A 63 4.78 7.45 -1.46
N HIS A 64 5.70 7.38 -0.50
CA HIS A 64 6.59 8.49 -0.15
C HIS A 64 7.52 8.86 -1.30
N LEU A 65 8.21 7.87 -1.86
CA LEU A 65 9.13 8.11 -2.96
C LEU A 65 8.39 8.56 -4.22
N THR A 66 7.21 8.01 -4.49
CA THR A 66 6.38 8.43 -5.62
C THR A 66 5.96 9.89 -5.55
N ALA A 67 5.66 10.41 -4.35
CA ALA A 67 5.32 11.82 -4.17
C ALA A 67 6.41 12.77 -4.71
N GLN A 68 7.69 12.36 -4.61
CA GLN A 68 8.83 13.13 -5.10
C GLN A 68 8.90 13.17 -6.65
N LEU A 69 8.27 12.21 -7.33
CA LEU A 69 8.21 12.18 -8.79
C LEU A 69 7.29 13.28 -9.35
N ARG A 70 6.38 13.86 -8.55
CA ARG A 70 5.46 14.92 -9.04
C ARG A 70 4.75 14.53 -10.34
N LEU A 71 4.34 13.27 -10.45
CA LEU A 71 3.61 12.79 -11.62
C LEU A 71 2.24 13.50 -11.70
N PRO A 72 1.71 13.77 -12.89
CA PRO A 72 0.36 14.29 -13.04
C PRO A 72 -0.67 13.19 -12.73
N ASN A 73 -1.70 13.56 -11.96
CA ASN A 73 -2.83 12.69 -11.59
C ASN A 73 -2.42 11.23 -11.34
N TRP A 74 -1.62 10.98 -10.31
CA TRP A 74 -1.16 9.63 -9.98
C TRP A 74 -1.88 9.04 -8.79
N TYR A 75 -1.86 7.71 -8.68
CA TYR A 75 -2.28 6.94 -7.51
C TYR A 75 -1.36 5.71 -7.37
N LEU A 76 -1.01 5.36 -6.13
CA LEU A 76 -0.74 3.95 -5.84
C LEU A 76 -2.11 3.28 -5.73
N ALA A 77 -2.30 2.16 -6.41
CA ALA A 77 -3.64 1.62 -6.62
C ALA A 77 -3.68 0.10 -6.52
N GLY A 78 -4.89 -0.44 -6.60
CA GLY A 78 -5.07 -1.84 -6.97
C GLY A 78 -4.78 -2.84 -5.88
N GLY A 79 -4.07 -3.89 -6.27
CA GLY A 79 -3.98 -5.12 -5.50
C GLY A 79 -3.29 -4.96 -4.16
N ALA A 80 -2.24 -4.15 -4.08
CA ALA A 80 -1.49 -3.95 -2.84
C ALA A 80 -2.36 -3.33 -1.73
N ILE A 81 -3.26 -2.42 -2.08
CA ILE A 81 -4.17 -1.76 -1.14
C ILE A 81 -5.19 -2.77 -0.60
N SER A 82 -5.92 -3.46 -1.48
CA SER A 82 -6.93 -4.43 -1.04
C SER A 82 -6.34 -5.59 -0.26
N GLN A 83 -5.22 -6.13 -0.71
CA GLN A 83 -4.55 -7.23 -0.03
C GLN A 83 -3.99 -6.80 1.34
N THR A 84 -3.49 -5.56 1.50
CA THR A 84 -3.12 -5.04 2.82
C THR A 84 -4.33 -4.95 3.75
N ILE A 85 -5.50 -4.53 3.25
CA ILE A 85 -6.76 -4.52 4.02
C ILE A 85 -7.15 -5.94 4.42
N TRP A 86 -7.13 -6.89 3.48
CA TRP A 86 -7.48 -8.28 3.75
C TRP A 86 -6.51 -8.95 4.73
N ASN A 87 -5.22 -8.63 4.65
CA ASN A 87 -4.23 -9.08 5.61
C ASN A 87 -4.58 -8.60 7.03
N TYR A 88 -4.93 -7.32 7.18
CA TYR A 88 -5.39 -6.80 8.46
C TYR A 88 -6.66 -7.51 8.96
N MET A 89 -7.67 -7.69 8.10
CA MET A 89 -8.94 -8.34 8.46
C MET A 89 -8.77 -9.83 8.81
N SER A 90 -7.75 -10.49 8.26
CA SER A 90 -7.41 -11.89 8.54
C SER A 90 -6.35 -12.08 9.62
N GLY A 91 -5.76 -11.00 10.16
CA GLY A 91 -4.67 -11.09 11.13
C GLY A 91 -3.35 -11.62 10.54
N HIS A 92 -3.14 -11.42 9.25
CA HIS A 92 -1.90 -11.79 8.55
C HIS A 92 -0.87 -10.65 8.58
N ALA A 93 0.38 -10.98 8.24
CA ALA A 93 1.40 -9.96 8.03
C ALA A 93 0.97 -8.98 6.91
N PRO A 94 1.21 -7.67 7.06
CA PRO A 94 0.69 -6.64 6.14
C PRO A 94 1.06 -6.84 4.66
N GLU A 95 2.22 -7.43 4.39
CA GLU A 95 2.78 -7.64 3.05
C GLU A 95 2.47 -9.02 2.45
N MET A 96 1.80 -9.90 3.20
CA MET A 96 1.55 -11.28 2.79
C MET A 96 0.75 -11.34 1.47
N GLY A 97 1.24 -12.14 0.51
CA GLY A 97 0.55 -12.41 -0.76
C GLY A 97 0.57 -11.26 -1.79
N ILE A 98 1.10 -10.09 -1.42
CA ILE A 98 1.30 -8.96 -2.33
C ILE A 98 2.46 -9.29 -3.27
N ARG A 99 2.23 -9.19 -4.58
CA ARG A 99 3.25 -9.47 -5.60
C ARG A 99 3.86 -8.21 -6.15
N ASP A 100 3.02 -7.18 -6.26
CA ASP A 100 3.23 -5.99 -7.06
C ASP A 100 2.54 -4.79 -6.41
N TYR A 101 3.11 -3.61 -6.67
CA TYR A 101 2.58 -2.30 -6.28
C TYR A 101 2.26 -1.52 -7.56
N ASP A 102 0.97 -1.37 -7.87
CA ASP A 102 0.51 -0.68 -9.09
C ASP A 102 0.59 0.84 -8.91
N LEU A 103 1.61 1.47 -9.50
CA LEU A 103 1.72 2.93 -9.57
C LEU A 103 1.22 3.44 -10.92
N VAL A 104 0.09 4.13 -10.90
CA VAL A 104 -0.57 4.60 -12.12
C VAL A 104 -0.62 6.12 -12.15
N TYR A 105 -0.44 6.70 -13.34
CA TYR A 105 -0.50 8.14 -13.55
C TYR A 105 -1.14 8.47 -14.90
N TYR A 106 -1.51 9.72 -15.14
CA TYR A 106 -2.11 10.13 -16.41
C TYR A 106 -1.36 11.30 -17.02
N ASP A 107 -0.71 11.06 -18.15
CA ASP A 107 -0.08 12.08 -18.95
C ASP A 107 -0.38 11.85 -20.44
N ALA A 108 -1.21 12.71 -21.02
CA ALA A 108 -1.58 12.65 -22.43
C ALA A 108 -0.70 13.51 -23.34
N THR A 109 0.33 14.17 -22.80
CA THR A 109 1.20 15.07 -23.59
C THR A 109 2.16 14.31 -24.50
N ASP A 110 2.57 13.10 -24.10
CA ASP A 110 3.37 12.17 -24.90
C ASP A 110 2.97 10.72 -24.57
N LEU A 111 2.38 10.03 -25.55
CA LEU A 111 1.90 8.65 -25.41
C LEU A 111 2.94 7.59 -25.84
N SER A 112 4.14 8.02 -26.23
CA SER A 112 5.22 7.13 -26.64
C SER A 112 5.60 6.15 -25.53
N TRP A 113 6.19 5.01 -25.91
CA TRP A 113 6.77 4.10 -24.93
C TRP A 113 7.95 4.76 -24.22
N GLU A 114 8.73 5.54 -24.95
CA GLU A 114 9.91 6.25 -24.48
C GLU A 114 9.58 7.22 -23.33
N ALA A 115 8.45 7.92 -23.40
CA ALA A 115 7.99 8.78 -22.31
C ALA A 115 7.59 8.00 -21.04
N GLU A 116 6.88 6.87 -21.19
CA GLU A 116 6.56 5.98 -20.06
C GLU A 116 7.83 5.34 -19.48
N ASP A 117 8.74 4.87 -20.33
CA ASP A 117 10.00 4.27 -19.89
C ASP A 117 10.87 5.31 -19.17
N ALA A 118 10.93 6.56 -19.62
CA ALA A 118 11.65 7.61 -18.91
C ALA A 118 11.16 7.79 -17.46
N VAL A 119 9.84 7.71 -17.23
CA VAL A 119 9.24 7.73 -15.90
C VAL A 119 9.58 6.47 -15.11
N ILE A 120 9.46 5.29 -15.73
CA ILE A 120 9.84 3.99 -15.12
C ILE A 120 11.30 4.04 -14.64
N GLN A 121 12.23 4.48 -15.48
CA GLN A 121 13.65 4.55 -15.15
C GLN A 121 13.94 5.58 -14.07
N ARG A 122 13.24 6.73 -14.06
CA ARG A 122 13.40 7.75 -13.01
C ARG A 122 12.94 7.22 -11.65
N ALA A 123 11.79 6.56 -11.60
CA ALA A 123 11.27 5.94 -10.38
C ALA A 123 12.16 4.80 -9.89
N ARG A 124 12.63 3.92 -10.80
CA ARG A 124 13.58 2.85 -10.46
C ARG A 124 14.85 3.38 -9.80
N ARG A 125 15.46 4.43 -10.37
CA ARG A 125 16.63 5.08 -9.76
C ARG A 125 16.31 5.62 -8.37
N LEU A 126 15.19 6.35 -8.23
CA LEU A 126 14.76 6.88 -6.95
C LEU A 126 14.57 5.79 -5.89
N PHE A 127 13.94 4.67 -6.25
CA PHE A 127 13.72 3.54 -5.33
C PHE A 127 15.03 2.83 -4.98
N GLN A 128 15.94 2.68 -5.95
CA GLN A 128 17.27 2.10 -5.71
C GLN A 128 18.14 2.98 -4.82
N ASP A 129 18.15 4.29 -5.05
CA ASP A 129 18.93 5.26 -4.28
C ASP A 129 18.44 5.36 -2.82
N ALA A 130 17.12 5.27 -2.61
CA ALA A 130 16.54 5.18 -1.26
C ALA A 130 16.87 3.86 -0.55
N GLY A 131 17.19 2.81 -1.32
CA GLY A 131 17.46 1.47 -0.81
C GLY A 131 16.25 0.81 -0.13
N GLY A 132 16.53 -0.26 0.62
CA GLY A 132 15.52 -0.89 1.48
C GLY A 132 14.36 -1.54 0.73
N LEU A 133 13.16 -1.39 1.29
CA LEU A 133 11.97 -2.15 0.89
C LEU A 133 11.45 -1.81 -0.51
N ALA A 134 11.45 -0.52 -0.90
CA ALA A 134 11.02 -0.13 -2.24
C ALA A 134 11.99 -0.61 -3.33
N ALA A 135 13.29 -0.71 -3.03
CA ALA A 135 14.28 -1.26 -3.97
C ALA A 135 14.06 -2.76 -4.25
N ALA A 136 13.47 -3.49 -3.30
CA ALA A 136 13.16 -4.92 -3.43
C ALA A 136 11.74 -5.20 -3.93
N ALA A 137 10.86 -4.19 -3.92
CA ALA A 137 9.47 -4.31 -4.33
C ALA A 137 9.33 -4.30 -5.86
N ASP A 138 8.40 -5.10 -6.36
CA ASP A 138 7.97 -5.03 -7.76
C ASP A 138 6.96 -3.89 -7.91
N VAL A 139 7.40 -2.74 -8.42
CA VAL A 139 6.54 -1.57 -8.67
C VAL A 139 6.22 -1.49 -10.15
N GLU A 140 4.96 -1.75 -10.50
CA GLU A 140 4.47 -1.65 -11.87
C GLU A 140 4.02 -0.22 -12.15
N ILE A 141 4.80 0.52 -12.94
CA ILE A 141 4.48 1.91 -13.28
C ILE A 141 3.81 1.97 -14.65
N ARG A 142 2.66 2.65 -14.72
CA ARG A 142 1.88 2.74 -15.95
C ARG A 142 1.19 4.08 -16.17
N ASN A 143 1.45 4.68 -17.32
CA ASN A 143 0.68 5.81 -17.83
C ASN A 143 -0.67 5.32 -18.36
N GLN A 144 -1.75 5.69 -17.70
CA GLN A 144 -3.10 5.27 -18.08
C GLN A 144 -3.55 5.91 -19.40
N ALA A 145 -2.96 7.05 -19.81
CA ALA A 145 -3.28 7.70 -21.07
C ALA A 145 -2.93 6.83 -22.28
N ARG A 146 -1.94 5.93 -22.19
CA ARG A 146 -1.46 5.10 -23.31
C ARG A 146 -1.93 3.64 -23.29
N VAL A 147 -2.71 3.23 -22.28
CA VAL A 147 -3.14 1.83 -22.12
C VAL A 147 -3.89 1.32 -23.35
N HIS A 148 -4.77 2.15 -23.91
CA HIS A 148 -5.55 1.83 -25.11
C HIS A 148 -4.70 1.45 -26.33
N LEU A 149 -3.43 1.88 -26.39
CA LEU A 149 -2.53 1.60 -27.52
C LEU A 149 -2.02 0.16 -27.56
N TRP A 150 -2.02 -0.56 -26.43
CA TRP A 150 -1.43 -1.91 -26.34
C TRP A 150 -2.34 -2.94 -25.66
N TYR A 151 -3.38 -2.51 -24.93
CA TYR A 151 -4.24 -3.41 -24.16
C TYR A 151 -4.96 -4.44 -25.06
N GLY A 152 -5.44 -3.98 -26.22
CA GLY A 152 -6.09 -4.83 -27.23
C GLY A 152 -5.20 -5.96 -27.71
N ASP A 153 -3.96 -5.66 -28.06
CA ASP A 153 -2.99 -6.67 -28.52
C ASP A 153 -2.63 -7.67 -27.41
N LYS A 154 -2.50 -7.19 -26.17
CA LYS A 154 -2.09 -8.02 -25.03
C LYS A 154 -3.22 -8.93 -24.52
N PHE A 155 -4.46 -8.44 -24.50
CA PHE A 155 -5.57 -9.12 -23.81
C PHE A 155 -6.73 -9.49 -24.74
N GLY A 156 -6.71 -9.03 -26.00
CA GLY A 156 -7.75 -9.28 -27.00
C GLY A 156 -9.07 -8.55 -26.75
N VAL A 157 -9.08 -7.55 -25.88
CA VAL A 157 -10.26 -6.72 -25.57
C VAL A 157 -9.93 -5.29 -25.94
N GLU A 158 -10.78 -4.67 -26.74
CA GLU A 158 -10.62 -3.25 -27.08
C GLU A 158 -10.73 -2.40 -25.82
N CYS A 159 -9.75 -1.54 -25.60
CA CYS A 159 -9.73 -0.58 -24.50
C CYS A 159 -9.88 0.81 -25.10
N ALA A 160 -10.96 1.50 -24.75
CA ALA A 160 -11.12 2.89 -25.14
C ALA A 160 -10.08 3.78 -24.41
N PRO A 161 -9.62 4.88 -25.01
CA PRO A 161 -8.74 5.83 -24.34
C PRO A 161 -9.36 6.31 -23.02
N HIS A 162 -8.61 6.18 -21.92
CA HIS A 162 -9.03 6.72 -20.63
C HIS A 162 -8.89 8.24 -20.62
N GLY A 163 -9.78 8.93 -19.90
CA GLY A 163 -9.71 10.39 -19.69
C GLY A 163 -8.93 10.80 -18.44
N SER A 164 -8.65 9.87 -17.53
CA SER A 164 -7.93 10.10 -16.27
C SER A 164 -7.47 8.77 -15.66
N VAL A 165 -6.74 8.80 -14.54
CA VAL A 165 -6.44 7.57 -13.78
C VAL A 165 -7.69 6.98 -13.16
N GLU A 166 -8.59 7.81 -12.64
CA GLU A 166 -9.88 7.39 -12.07
C GLU A 166 -10.69 6.57 -13.09
N ALA A 167 -10.82 7.07 -14.32
CA ALA A 167 -11.50 6.36 -15.40
C ALA A 167 -10.82 5.03 -15.76
N ALA A 168 -9.51 4.93 -15.60
CA ALA A 168 -8.79 3.68 -15.79
C ALA A 168 -9.04 2.70 -14.63
N ILE A 169 -8.98 3.16 -13.37
CA ILE A 169 -9.28 2.36 -12.19
C ILE A 169 -10.72 1.82 -12.25
N ASP A 170 -11.68 2.62 -12.72
CA ASP A 170 -13.09 2.22 -12.92
C ASP A 170 -13.26 1.02 -13.86
N SER A 171 -12.29 0.78 -14.74
CA SER A 171 -12.34 -0.26 -15.76
C SER A 171 -11.69 -1.58 -15.34
N TRP A 172 -11.01 -1.60 -14.19
CA TRP A 172 -10.23 -2.76 -13.75
C TRP A 172 -11.11 -3.95 -13.38
N ILE A 173 -10.63 -5.15 -13.73
CA ILE A 173 -11.34 -6.44 -13.75
C ILE A 173 -12.07 -6.86 -12.45
N SER A 174 -11.81 -6.20 -11.33
CA SER A 174 -12.40 -6.54 -10.04
C SER A 174 -12.57 -5.29 -9.18
N THR A 175 -13.68 -5.20 -8.42
CA THR A 175 -13.91 -4.12 -7.46
C THR A 175 -12.82 -4.05 -6.39
N SER A 176 -12.19 -5.19 -6.07
CA SER A 176 -11.04 -5.25 -5.18
C SER A 176 -9.78 -4.53 -5.69
N ALA A 177 -9.73 -4.20 -6.99
CA ALA A 177 -8.67 -3.38 -7.55
C ALA A 177 -9.11 -1.91 -7.73
N MET A 178 -10.41 -1.61 -7.65
CA MET A 178 -10.96 -0.27 -7.87
C MET A 178 -10.73 0.65 -6.66
N VAL A 179 -9.47 0.89 -6.32
CA VAL A 179 -9.04 1.76 -5.24
C VAL A 179 -7.68 2.38 -5.57
N GLY A 180 -7.51 3.65 -5.22
CA GLY A 180 -6.24 4.37 -5.30
C GLY A 180 -6.05 5.27 -4.09
N VAL A 181 -4.81 5.42 -3.63
CA VAL A 181 -4.44 6.38 -2.60
C VAL A 181 -3.23 7.20 -3.02
N ARG A 182 -3.17 8.45 -2.58
CA ARG A 182 -2.00 9.32 -2.67
C ARG A 182 -2.01 10.35 -1.54
N PRO A 183 -0.86 10.83 -1.07
CA PRO A 183 -0.82 11.98 -0.17
C PRO A 183 -1.34 13.23 -0.88
N ARG A 184 -2.15 14.04 -0.19
CA ARG A 184 -2.51 15.39 -0.62
C ARG A 184 -1.35 16.32 -0.26
N LEU A 185 -0.43 16.52 -1.19
CA LEU A 185 0.61 17.54 -1.06
C LEU A 185 0.00 18.92 -1.26
N ARG A 186 0.27 19.86 -0.35
CA ARG A 186 -0.01 21.28 -0.54
C ARG A 186 1.14 21.94 -1.29
N ASP A 187 0.87 23.06 -1.95
CA ASP A 187 1.89 23.80 -2.72
C ASP A 187 3.06 24.31 -1.85
N ASP A 188 2.83 24.48 -0.54
CA ASP A 188 3.81 24.85 0.49
C ASP A 188 4.46 23.65 1.20
N ASP A 189 3.99 22.42 0.93
CA ASP A 189 4.66 21.18 1.33
C ASP A 189 5.87 20.94 0.39
N VAL A 190 6.83 21.87 0.43
CA VAL A 190 8.19 21.58 0.03
C VAL A 190 8.61 20.38 0.86
N ALA A 191 8.95 19.27 0.20
CA ALA A 191 9.55 18.11 0.85
C ALA A 191 10.63 18.62 1.81
N GLY A 192 10.30 18.63 3.10
CA GLY A 192 11.10 19.30 4.10
C GLY A 192 12.52 18.75 4.04
N GLU A 193 13.49 19.65 4.09
CA GLU A 193 14.90 19.31 4.32
C GLU A 193 15.09 18.57 5.67
N ASP A 194 14.05 18.57 6.51
CA ASP A 194 13.91 17.73 7.69
C ASP A 194 13.26 16.40 7.31
N GLY A 195 14.09 15.37 7.13
CA GLY A 195 13.69 13.99 6.79
C GLY A 195 12.85 13.26 7.85
N GLY A 196 11.74 13.86 8.27
CA GLY A 196 10.74 13.26 9.14
C GLY A 196 9.70 12.46 8.36
N ASP A 197 9.02 11.57 9.10
CA ASP A 197 8.02 10.59 8.66
C ASP A 197 6.69 11.22 8.15
N GLY A 198 6.76 12.42 7.58
CA GLY A 198 5.66 13.36 7.38
C GLY A 198 4.52 12.88 6.47
N ILE A 199 4.71 11.80 5.71
CA ILE A 199 3.64 11.21 4.89
C ILE A 199 2.46 10.67 5.72
N MET A 200 2.70 10.38 7.00
CA MET A 200 1.67 9.91 7.94
C MET A 200 0.79 11.04 8.47
N ASP A 201 1.33 12.25 8.53
CA ASP A 201 0.64 13.42 9.07
C ASP A 201 -0.13 14.21 7.99
N VAL A 202 0.13 13.93 6.70
CA VAL A 202 -0.64 14.52 5.60
C VAL A 202 -1.97 13.78 5.38
N GLU A 203 -2.97 14.53 4.94
CA GLU A 203 -4.21 13.95 4.44
C GLU A 203 -3.96 13.14 3.17
N TRP A 204 -4.73 12.08 2.96
CA TRP A 204 -4.65 11.25 1.76
C TRP A 204 -5.88 11.49 0.88
N ASP A 205 -5.64 11.68 -0.41
CA ASP A 205 -6.68 11.50 -1.43
C ASP A 205 -6.93 10.00 -1.58
N VAL A 206 -8.19 9.59 -1.41
CA VAL A 206 -8.64 8.21 -1.60
C VAL A 206 -9.66 8.18 -2.72
N TYR A 207 -9.33 7.46 -3.79
CA TYR A 207 -10.28 7.15 -4.85
C TYR A 207 -10.82 5.74 -4.64
N ALA A 208 -12.10 5.63 -4.30
CA ALA A 208 -12.79 4.35 -4.08
C ALA A 208 -14.22 4.44 -4.65
N PRO A 209 -14.40 4.35 -5.98
CA PRO A 209 -15.67 4.61 -6.67
C PRO A 209 -16.81 3.68 -6.25
N ARG A 210 -16.48 2.56 -5.60
CA ARG A 210 -17.44 1.57 -5.07
C ARG A 210 -17.57 1.61 -3.53
N GLY A 211 -16.98 2.62 -2.88
CA GLY A 211 -16.85 2.69 -1.43
C GLY A 211 -15.85 1.67 -0.86
N LEU A 212 -15.70 1.64 0.46
CA LEU A 212 -14.74 0.78 1.16
C LEU A 212 -15.36 -0.48 1.78
N SER A 213 -16.69 -0.60 1.77
CA SER A 213 -17.40 -1.67 2.47
C SER A 213 -17.03 -3.08 1.96
N ASP A 214 -16.90 -3.27 0.64
CA ASP A 214 -16.50 -4.57 0.07
C ASP A 214 -15.07 -4.95 0.50
N PHE A 215 -14.15 -3.99 0.64
CA PHE A 215 -12.78 -4.26 1.07
C PHE A 215 -12.73 -4.78 2.51
N PHE A 216 -13.47 -4.13 3.41
CA PHE A 216 -13.55 -4.53 4.82
C PHE A 216 -14.34 -5.82 5.04
N ASN A 217 -15.41 -6.04 4.26
CA ASN A 217 -16.18 -7.30 4.30
C ASN A 217 -15.51 -8.43 3.52
N MET A 218 -14.33 -8.19 2.92
CA MET A 218 -13.60 -9.18 2.13
C MET A 218 -14.43 -9.74 0.96
N VAL A 219 -15.23 -8.87 0.32
CA VAL A 219 -16.07 -9.21 -0.84
C VAL A 219 -15.34 -8.79 -2.11
N VAL A 220 -15.29 -9.70 -3.08
CA VAL A 220 -14.63 -9.47 -4.38
C VAL A 220 -15.63 -9.65 -5.49
N ARG A 221 -15.91 -8.57 -6.23
CA ARG A 221 -16.85 -8.58 -7.34
C ARG A 221 -16.12 -8.41 -8.67
N PRO A 222 -16.45 -9.22 -9.70
CA PRO A 222 -15.90 -9.01 -11.03
C PRO A 222 -16.44 -7.71 -11.64
N ASN A 223 -15.61 -7.09 -12.47
CA ASN A 223 -15.98 -5.95 -13.29
C ASN A 223 -15.77 -6.31 -14.77
N PRO A 224 -16.84 -6.51 -15.55
CA PRO A 224 -16.75 -7.00 -16.92
C PRO A 224 -16.41 -5.89 -17.95
N VAL A 225 -16.08 -4.67 -17.53
CA VAL A 225 -15.82 -3.53 -18.45
C VAL A 225 -14.63 -3.80 -19.38
N LEU A 226 -13.44 -4.10 -18.85
CA LEU A 226 -12.27 -4.51 -19.66
C LEU A 226 -11.81 -5.95 -19.38
N GLY A 227 -12.33 -6.57 -18.33
CA GLY A 227 -11.87 -7.87 -17.87
C GLY A 227 -12.52 -9.04 -18.61
N ARG A 228 -11.80 -10.17 -18.64
CA ARG A 228 -12.36 -11.47 -19.07
C ARG A 228 -12.53 -12.42 -17.89
N ARG A 229 -13.55 -13.28 -17.96
CA ARG A 229 -13.85 -14.28 -16.92
C ARG A 229 -12.63 -15.11 -16.55
N GLU A 230 -11.85 -15.58 -17.52
CA GLU A 230 -10.70 -16.45 -17.26
C GLU A 230 -9.62 -15.73 -16.44
N GLN A 231 -9.40 -14.44 -16.70
CA GLN A 231 -8.41 -13.63 -15.98
C GLN A 231 -8.88 -13.36 -14.54
N TYR A 232 -10.17 -13.08 -14.35
CA TYR A 232 -10.76 -12.95 -13.02
C TYR A 232 -10.63 -14.25 -12.22
N MET A 233 -10.98 -15.39 -12.82
CA MET A 233 -10.88 -16.69 -12.16
C MET A 233 -9.43 -17.05 -11.79
N LYS A 234 -8.44 -16.70 -12.63
CA LYS A 234 -7.02 -16.87 -12.28
C LYS A 234 -6.64 -16.07 -11.03
N LYS A 235 -7.14 -14.83 -10.88
CA LYS A 235 -6.94 -14.02 -9.67
C LYS A 235 -7.64 -14.66 -8.46
N VAL A 236 -8.89 -15.11 -8.62
CA VAL A 236 -9.67 -15.79 -7.57
C VAL A 236 -8.93 -17.02 -7.02
N VAL A 237 -8.47 -17.92 -7.89
CA VAL A 237 -7.75 -19.14 -7.47
C VAL A 237 -6.53 -18.79 -6.61
N ARG A 238 -5.77 -17.76 -7.00
CA ARG A 238 -4.63 -17.28 -6.21
C ARG A 238 -5.07 -16.71 -4.87
N TRP A 239 -6.06 -15.82 -4.87
CA TRP A 239 -6.52 -15.17 -3.64
C TRP A 239 -7.02 -16.18 -2.60
N GLN A 240 -7.76 -17.20 -3.04
CA GLN A 240 -8.27 -18.25 -2.15
C GLN A 240 -7.18 -19.13 -1.50
N GLN A 241 -5.93 -19.07 -1.96
CA GLN A 241 -4.80 -19.74 -1.29
C GLN A 241 -4.36 -19.03 -0.02
N HIS A 242 -4.68 -17.74 0.12
CA HIS A 242 -4.18 -16.87 1.17
C HIS A 242 -5.27 -16.33 2.10
N TRP A 243 -6.46 -16.05 1.57
CA TRP A 243 -7.57 -15.46 2.32
C TRP A 243 -8.82 -16.35 2.21
N ASP A 244 -8.99 -17.23 3.19
CA ASP A 244 -10.10 -18.18 3.31
C ASP A 244 -11.47 -17.52 3.49
N LYS A 245 -11.50 -16.31 4.08
CA LYS A 245 -12.72 -15.52 4.32
C LYS A 245 -13.20 -14.70 3.13
N LEU A 246 -12.51 -14.72 1.99
CA LEU A 246 -12.96 -13.96 0.82
C LEU A 246 -14.30 -14.47 0.30
N VAL A 247 -15.26 -13.57 0.18
CA VAL A 247 -16.53 -13.81 -0.50
C VAL A 247 -16.35 -13.46 -1.97
N ILE A 248 -16.32 -14.47 -2.82
CA ILE A 248 -16.12 -14.32 -4.26
C ILE A 248 -17.47 -14.30 -4.96
N GLU A 249 -17.77 -13.20 -5.63
CA GLU A 249 -19.00 -13.05 -6.40
C GLU A 249 -18.81 -13.60 -7.82
N PRO A 250 -19.80 -14.29 -8.39
CA PRO A 250 -19.65 -14.95 -9.68
C PRO A 250 -19.51 -13.92 -10.81
N TRP A 251 -18.81 -14.32 -11.87
CA TRP A 251 -18.80 -13.56 -13.12
C TRP A 251 -20.24 -13.41 -13.64
N PRO A 252 -20.69 -12.20 -14.01
CA PRO A 252 -22.06 -11.98 -14.45
C PRO A 252 -22.36 -12.84 -15.69
N HIS A 253 -23.57 -13.38 -15.74
CA HIS A 253 -24.07 -14.06 -16.93
C HIS A 253 -24.30 -13.01 -18.04
N ALA A 254 -23.86 -13.35 -19.25
CA ALA A 254 -24.11 -12.55 -20.44
C ALA A 254 -25.59 -12.57 -20.84
#